data_AF-X1SFF2-F1
#
_entry.id   AF-X1SFF2-F1
#
_cell.length_a   1.000
_cell.length_b   1.000
_cell.length_c   1.000
_cell.angle_alpha   90.00
_cell.angle_beta   90.00
_cell.angle_gamma   90.00
#
_symmetry.space_group_name_H-M   'P 1'
#
loop_
_entity.id
_entity.type
_entity.pdbx_description
1 polymer ?
#
loop_
_entity_poly.entity_id
_entity_poly.type
_entity_poly.pdbx_seq_one_letter_code
_entity_poly.pdbx_strand_id
1 'polypeptide(L)' 'MKAVILVGGQATRLLPLTCNIPKAMVPVLNIPFIEHV' A
#
# COMPACT_ATOMS: atom_id res chain seq x y z
N MET A 1 14.92 -10.32 16.18
CA MET A 1 13.60 -9.73 16.49
C MET A 1 12.68 -9.98 15.30
N LYS A 2 11.38 -10.24 15.49
CA LYS A 2 10.43 -10.45 14.39
C LYS A 2 9.29 -9.43 14.50
N ALA A 3 8.85 -8.91 13.36
CA ALA A 3 7.73 -7.98 13.25
C ALA A 3 6.85 -8.39 12.05
N VAL A 4 5.60 -7.91 12.05
CA VAL A 4 4.62 -8.15 10.99
C VAL A 4 3.98 -6.82 10.62
N ILE A 5 3.80 -6.58 9.32
CA ILE A 5 3.10 -5.41 8.79
C ILE A 5 1.76 -5.86 8.23
N LEU A 6 0.67 -5.24 8.68
CA LEU A 6 -0.68 -5.52 8.18
C LEU A 6 -0.92 -4.73 6.88
N VAL A 7 -1.04 -5.45 5.76
CA VAL A 7 -1.19 -4.87 4.40
C VAL A 7 -2.61 -5.00 3.82
N GLY A 8 -3.59 -5.38 4.64
CA GLY A 8 -4.99 -5.58 4.21
C GLY A 8 -5.83 -4.30 4.11
N GLY A 9 -7.10 -4.46 3.74
CA GLY A 9 -8.12 -3.41 3.63
C GLY A 9 -8.37 -2.93 2.18
N GLN A 10 -9.61 -2.52 1.87
CA GLN A 10 -10.03 -2.16 0.51
C GLN A 10 -9.55 -0.78 0.01
N ALA A 11 -9.04 0.08 0.89
CA ALA A 11 -8.49 1.39 0.53
C ALA A 11 -9.40 2.29 -0.35
N THR A 12 -10.73 2.24 -0.16
CA THR A 12 -11.73 2.93 -1.01
C THR A 12 -11.55 4.44 -1.14
N ARG A 13 -10.90 5.10 -0.18
CA ARG A 13 -10.57 6.53 -0.23
C ARG A 13 -9.47 6.89 -1.24
N LEU A 14 -8.71 5.91 -1.70
CA LEU A 14 -7.63 6.08 -2.68
C LEU A 14 -8.06 5.67 -4.10
N LEU A 15 -9.34 5.38 -4.33
CA LEU A 15 -9.81 5.15 -5.70
C LEU A 15 -9.61 6.43 -6.54
N PRO A 16 -9.23 6.32 -7.82
CA PRO A 16 -9.09 5.10 -8.62
C PRO A 16 -7.74 4.37 -8.46
N LEU A 17 -6.81 4.90 -7.67
CA LEU A 17 -5.44 4.38 -7.55
C LEU A 17 -5.38 2.96 -6.98
N THR A 18 -6.42 2.51 -6.27
CA THR A 18 -6.45 1.19 -5.60
C THR A 18 -7.44 0.19 -6.19
N CYS A 19 -7.99 0.45 -7.39
CA CYS A 19 -8.91 -0.49 -8.05
C CYS A 19 -8.25 -1.84 -8.34
N ASN A 20 -6.99 -1.83 -8.78
CA ASN A 20 -6.27 -3.02 -9.24
C ASN A 20 -4.94 -3.25 -8.52
N ILE A 21 -4.58 -2.39 -7.56
CA ILE A 21 -3.35 -2.48 -6.78
C ILE A 21 -3.63 -2.20 -5.30
N PRO A 22 -3.07 -2.98 -4.37
CA PRO A 22 -3.25 -2.74 -2.94
C PRO A 22 -2.53 -1.46 -2.53
N LYS A 23 -3.04 -0.76 -1.50
CA LYS A 23 -2.44 0.48 -0.97
C LYS A 23 -0.93 0.36 -0.71
N ALA A 24 -0.49 -0.77 -0.16
CA ALA A 24 0.92 -1.02 0.16
C ALA A 24 1.85 -0.99 -1.07
N MET A 25 1.31 -1.26 -2.26
CA MET A 25 2.06 -1.28 -3.53
C MET A 25 1.81 -0.05 -4.40
N VAL A 26 0.99 0.91 -3.95
CA VAL A 26 0.81 2.18 -4.66
C VAL A 26 2.16 2.92 -4.67
N PRO A 27 2.65 3.37 -5.84
CA PRO A 27 3.94 4.04 -5.93
C PRO A 27 3.89 5.44 -5.32
N VAL A 28 4.87 5.75 -4.48
CA VAL A 28 5.16 7.08 -3.92
C VAL A 28 6.61 7.40 -4.27
N LEU A 29 6.84 8.49 -5.01
CA LEU A 29 8.18 8.85 -5.49
C LEU A 29 8.89 7.71 -6.27
N ASN A 30 8.12 6.96 -7.06
CA ASN A 30 8.57 5.82 -7.86
C ASN A 30 8.99 4.56 -7.08
N ILE A 31 8.71 4.47 -5.78
CA ILE A 31 8.87 3.23 -4.99
C ILE A 31 7.54 2.82 -4.33
N PRO A 32 7.30 1.52 -4.07
CA PRO A 32 6.12 1.06 -3.35
C PRO A 32 5.96 1.71 -1.97
N PHE A 33 4.74 2.12 -1.59
CA PHE A 33 4.44 2.74 -0.29
C PHE A 33 5.00 1.95 0.92
N ILE A 34 4.99 0.61 0.84
CA ILE A 34 5.47 -0.27 1.92
C ILE A 34 6.95 -0.07 2.26
N GLU A 35 7.78 0.46 1.34
CA GLU A 35 9.20 0.75 1.60
C GLU A 35 9.40 1.94 2.53
N HIS A 36 8.35 2.72 2.78
CA HIS A 36 8.37 3.84 3.73
C HIS A 36 7.87 3.48 5.14
N VAL A 37 7.48 2.23 5.38
CA VAL A 37 6.87 1.74 6.64
C VAL A 37 7.86 0.85 7.39
#